data_AF-A0A2A9EEI7-F1
#
_entry.id   AF-A0A2A9EEI7-F1
#
_cell.length_a   1.000
_cell.length_b   1.000
_cell.length_c   1.000
_cell.angle_alpha   90.00
_cell.angle_beta   90.00
_cell.angle_gamma   90.00
#
_symmetry.space_group_name_H-M   'P 1'
#
loop_
_entity.id
_entity.type
_entity.pdbx_description
1 polymer ?
#
loop_
_entity_poly.entity_id
_entity_poly.type
_entity_poly.pdbx_seq_one_letter_code
_entity_poly.pdbx_strand_id
1 'polypeptide(L)'
;MRRDTWTRRAVPALAGALALSWVLVSAAPRPSAPGLTGDGLVRAVAAGADERAGATGAHATITDVDHPDVAATDEDVVVTVEVSAAGPTLRLERRDGGRWTPVAEEVAETTAVALPVPSRAGDATYRVVLDPGTGTVRTSPELTIFQSDSQEHAAYVARARAAVRDFCPLTPIYVDSPDVRSGQTVGKARSSWAWADGQARWTQSIRLRSGLPDAVLEHTALHECAHVVQVRPLVDGESAYEESTASAERLYARGPAEPGELQADCMASVITGRTAVMYYARTCTARQKADARAMWRDYGSVRQSPSLTWAWKG
;
A
#
# COMPACT_ATOMS: atom_id res chain seq x y z
N MET A 1 -19.80 -70.47 40.41
CA MET A 1 -21.29 -70.50 40.35
C MET A 1 -21.77 -69.08 40.13
N ARG A 2 -22.59 -68.85 39.07
CA ARG A 2 -23.62 -67.79 38.87
C ARG A 2 -23.30 -66.33 39.26
N ARG A 3 -23.72 -65.27 38.59
CA ARG A 3 -24.29 -64.88 37.29
C ARG A 3 -24.33 -63.34 37.36
N ASP A 4 -24.13 -62.67 36.24
CA ASP A 4 -24.77 -61.42 35.78
C ASP A 4 -25.20 -60.34 36.79
N THR A 5 -24.73 -59.10 36.58
CA THR A 5 -25.60 -58.06 35.99
C THR A 5 -24.81 -56.81 35.59
N TRP A 6 -24.91 -56.49 34.31
CA TRP A 6 -24.51 -55.22 33.70
C TRP A 6 -25.57 -54.15 33.96
N THR A 7 -25.16 -52.93 34.27
CA THR A 7 -25.96 -51.72 33.98
C THR A 7 -25.06 -50.64 33.39
N ARG A 8 -25.04 -50.59 32.05
CA ARG A 8 -24.58 -49.43 31.27
C ARG A 8 -25.59 -48.30 31.49
N ARG A 9 -25.15 -47.15 32.00
CA ARG A 9 -25.92 -45.91 31.89
C ARG A 9 -25.75 -45.33 30.50
N ALA A 10 -26.87 -45.28 29.77
CA ALA A 10 -27.01 -44.58 28.51
C ALA A 10 -26.95 -43.06 28.77
N VAL A 11 -26.18 -42.35 27.94
CA VAL A 11 -26.26 -40.90 27.80
C VAL A 11 -27.20 -40.62 26.62
N PRO A 12 -28.27 -39.83 26.79
CA PRO A 12 -29.18 -39.52 25.69
C PRO A 12 -28.52 -38.56 24.71
N ALA A 13 -28.46 -38.99 23.44
CA ALA A 13 -28.25 -38.13 22.30
C ALA A 13 -29.50 -37.24 22.10
N LEU A 14 -29.35 -35.94 22.30
CA LEU A 14 -30.35 -34.96 21.89
C LEU A 14 -30.11 -34.59 20.43
N ALA A 15 -30.93 -35.18 19.57
CA ALA A 15 -31.12 -34.78 18.20
C ALA A 15 -31.94 -33.48 18.17
N GLY A 16 -31.30 -32.38 17.78
CA GLY A 16 -31.96 -31.12 17.40
C GLY A 16 -31.79 -30.91 15.91
N ALA A 17 -32.76 -31.37 15.12
CA ALA A 17 -32.85 -31.10 13.70
C ALA A 17 -33.37 -29.67 13.49
N LEU A 18 -32.48 -28.74 13.15
CA LEU A 18 -32.86 -27.48 12.50
C LEU A 18 -32.68 -27.66 10.99
N ALA A 19 -33.80 -27.90 10.33
CA ALA A 19 -33.92 -27.81 8.89
C ALA A 19 -33.73 -26.34 8.47
N LEU A 20 -32.59 -26.03 7.87
CA LEU A 20 -32.41 -24.81 7.09
C LEU A 20 -32.49 -25.20 5.61
N SER A 21 -33.58 -24.72 5.00
CA SER A 21 -33.89 -24.82 3.59
C SER A 21 -32.71 -24.39 2.73
N TRP A 22 -32.26 -25.31 1.88
CA TRP A 22 -31.37 -25.02 0.77
C TRP A 22 -32.16 -24.23 -0.28
N VAL A 23 -32.07 -22.91 -0.23
CA VAL A 23 -32.28 -22.10 -1.43
C VAL A 23 -31.03 -22.27 -2.27
N LEU A 24 -31.15 -23.01 -3.36
CA LEU A 24 -30.20 -22.99 -4.48
C LEU A 24 -30.22 -21.58 -5.08
N VAL A 25 -29.44 -20.67 -4.51
CA VAL A 25 -28.94 -19.52 -5.25
C VAL A 25 -27.79 -20.07 -6.09
N SER A 26 -28.00 -20.16 -7.41
CA SER A 26 -26.91 -20.28 -8.37
C SER A 26 -25.87 -19.23 -8.04
N ALA A 27 -24.76 -19.66 -7.44
CA ALA A 27 -23.59 -18.81 -7.30
C ALA A 27 -23.06 -18.60 -8.72
N ALA A 28 -23.44 -17.46 -9.33
CA ALA A 28 -22.67 -16.89 -10.41
C ALA A 28 -21.18 -16.87 -10.00
N PRO A 29 -20.24 -17.07 -10.95
CA PRO A 29 -18.82 -16.99 -10.65
C PRO A 29 -18.55 -15.68 -9.91
N ARG A 30 -17.96 -15.77 -8.72
CA ARG A 30 -17.48 -14.59 -8.00
C ARG A 30 -16.26 -14.09 -8.77
N PRO A 31 -16.27 -12.91 -9.40
CA PRO A 31 -15.03 -12.19 -9.58
C PRO A 31 -14.69 -11.63 -8.21
N SER A 32 -13.68 -12.21 -7.57
CA SER A 32 -13.05 -11.59 -6.41
C SER A 32 -11.56 -11.57 -6.69
N ALA A 33 -11.20 -10.76 -7.68
CA ALA A 33 -9.87 -10.15 -7.67
C ALA A 33 -9.76 -9.37 -6.35
N PRO A 34 -8.66 -9.50 -5.59
CA PRO A 34 -8.40 -8.53 -4.55
C PRO A 34 -8.38 -7.14 -5.19
N GLY A 35 -9.15 -6.22 -4.64
CA GLY A 35 -9.13 -4.82 -5.05
C GLY A 35 -7.74 -4.25 -4.80
N LEU A 36 -6.92 -4.25 -5.84
CA LEU A 36 -5.75 -3.38 -5.96
C LEU A 36 -6.28 -1.94 -5.92
N THR A 37 -6.20 -1.32 -4.76
CA THR A 37 -6.42 0.12 -4.65
C THR A 37 -5.05 0.78 -4.77
N GLY A 38 -4.87 1.49 -5.88
CA GLY A 38 -3.80 2.47 -6.07
C GLY A 38 -3.81 3.51 -4.95
N ASP A 39 -2.76 4.28 -4.70
CA ASP A 39 -1.68 4.66 -5.59
C ASP A 39 -0.43 5.01 -4.76
N GLY A 40 0.72 5.12 -5.43
CA GLY A 40 1.85 5.93 -4.95
C GLY A 40 1.72 7.42 -5.29
N LEU A 41 0.57 7.82 -5.83
CA LEU A 41 0.22 9.12 -6.41
C LEU A 41 -1.32 9.23 -6.44
N VAL A 42 -1.92 9.87 -5.44
CA VAL A 42 -3.38 9.95 -5.30
C VAL A 42 -3.92 10.99 -6.27
N ARG A 43 -4.76 10.53 -7.21
CA ARG A 43 -5.37 11.37 -8.24
C ARG A 43 -6.70 11.97 -7.76
N ALA A 44 -6.78 13.30 -7.65
CA ALA A 44 -8.02 14.00 -7.40
C ALA A 44 -8.53 14.68 -8.68
N VAL A 45 -9.49 14.04 -9.37
CA VAL A 45 -10.15 14.66 -10.54
C VAL A 45 -11.11 15.74 -10.04
N ALA A 46 -10.91 16.99 -10.46
CA ALA A 46 -11.83 18.07 -10.17
C ALA A 46 -13.08 17.95 -11.05
N ALA A 47 -14.24 17.65 -10.45
CA ALA A 47 -15.53 17.79 -11.13
C ALA A 47 -15.85 19.29 -11.29
N GLY A 48 -16.02 19.74 -12.53
CA GLY A 48 -16.51 21.09 -12.84
C GLY A 48 -17.90 21.30 -12.25
N ALA A 49 -17.99 22.07 -11.17
CA ALA A 49 -19.26 22.47 -10.59
C ALA A 49 -19.97 23.49 -11.51
N ASP A 50 -21.11 23.05 -12.06
CA ASP A 50 -22.21 23.80 -12.67
C ASP A 50 -21.85 25.07 -13.46
N GLU A 51 -21.71 24.95 -14.79
CA GLU A 51 -21.74 26.09 -15.70
C GLU A 51 -23.12 26.27 -16.33
N ARG A 52 -23.85 27.29 -15.87
CA ARG A 52 -24.80 28.01 -16.73
C ARG A 52 -23.98 28.87 -17.69
N ALA A 53 -24.06 28.53 -18.97
CA ALA A 53 -23.39 29.20 -20.07
C ALA A 53 -23.70 30.72 -20.08
N GLY A 54 -22.65 31.55 -20.02
CA GLY A 54 -22.83 33.00 -20.11
C GLY A 54 -21.62 33.86 -19.77
N ALA A 55 -20.39 33.51 -20.19
CA ALA A 55 -19.27 34.46 -20.27
C ALA A 55 -18.19 33.91 -21.21
N THR A 56 -17.99 34.59 -22.33
CA THR A 56 -16.94 34.32 -23.33
C THR A 56 -15.58 34.76 -22.80
N GLY A 57 -14.91 33.85 -22.10
CA GLY A 57 -13.49 33.89 -21.78
C GLY A 57 -13.01 32.45 -21.70
N ALA A 58 -11.81 32.14 -22.18
CA ALA A 58 -11.24 30.80 -21.97
C ALA A 58 -11.03 30.62 -20.46
N HIS A 59 -11.92 29.88 -19.79
CA HIS A 59 -11.82 29.64 -18.36
C HIS A 59 -10.78 28.55 -18.11
N ALA A 60 -9.64 28.92 -17.54
CA ALA A 60 -8.66 27.94 -17.09
C ALA A 60 -9.27 27.07 -15.98
N THR A 61 -9.07 25.76 -16.07
CA THR A 61 -9.59 24.77 -15.12
C THR A 61 -8.47 23.84 -14.67
N ILE A 62 -8.62 23.31 -13.44
CA ILE A 62 -7.79 22.21 -12.95
C ILE A 62 -8.37 20.94 -13.56
N THR A 63 -7.57 20.19 -14.32
CA THR A 63 -7.97 18.92 -14.93
C THR A 63 -7.51 17.73 -14.11
N ASP A 64 -6.41 17.87 -13.39
CA ASP A 64 -5.86 16.82 -12.55
C ASP A 64 -5.04 17.40 -11.39
N VAL A 65 -5.02 16.67 -10.28
CA VAL A 65 -4.13 16.93 -9.15
C VAL A 65 -3.57 15.61 -8.67
N ASP A 66 -2.26 15.53 -8.65
CA ASP A 66 -1.51 14.34 -8.28
C ASP A 66 -0.54 14.63 -7.13
N HIS A 67 -0.49 13.76 -6.14
CA HIS A 67 0.31 13.94 -4.94
C HIS A 67 0.66 12.60 -4.26
N PRO A 68 1.80 12.50 -3.56
CA PRO A 68 2.06 11.31 -2.75
C PRO A 68 1.11 11.27 -1.54
N ASP A 69 0.71 10.07 -1.12
CA ASP A 69 -0.02 9.89 0.15
C ASP A 69 0.93 9.87 1.36
N VAL A 70 2.19 9.48 1.12
CA VAL A 70 3.28 9.47 2.10
C VAL A 70 4.59 9.92 1.48
N ALA A 71 5.39 10.63 2.26
CA ALA A 71 6.79 10.94 1.96
C ALA A 71 7.61 10.98 3.25
N ALA A 72 8.93 11.14 3.14
CA ALA A 72 9.78 11.53 4.26
C ALA A 72 9.93 13.07 4.33
N THR A 73 10.23 13.62 5.50
CA THR A 73 10.43 15.08 5.66
C THR A 73 11.70 15.62 4.99
N ASP A 74 12.65 14.76 4.62
CA ASP A 74 13.87 15.09 3.87
C ASP A 74 13.75 14.85 2.36
N GLU A 75 12.59 14.42 1.88
CA GLU A 75 12.28 14.30 0.45
C GLU A 75 11.69 15.60 -0.10
N ASP A 76 12.08 15.94 -1.33
CA ASP A 76 11.44 17.03 -2.08
C ASP A 76 10.07 16.56 -2.58
N VAL A 77 9.01 17.00 -1.91
CA VAL A 77 7.63 16.64 -2.23
C VAL A 77 6.98 17.73 -3.06
N VAL A 78 6.27 17.33 -4.12
CA VAL A 78 5.49 18.23 -4.96
C VAL A 78 4.05 17.72 -5.12
N VAL A 79 3.12 18.66 -5.26
CA VAL A 79 1.80 18.40 -5.83
C VAL A 79 1.86 18.79 -7.30
N THR A 80 1.64 17.82 -8.19
CA THR A 80 1.57 18.07 -9.63
C THR A 80 0.14 18.42 -10.01
N VAL A 81 -0.03 19.53 -10.72
CA VAL A 81 -1.33 20.05 -11.13
C VAL A 81 -1.36 20.16 -12.64
N GLU A 82 -2.34 19.53 -13.26
CA GLU A 82 -2.66 19.72 -14.67
C GLU A 82 -3.75 20.79 -14.80
N VAL A 83 -3.53 21.74 -15.72
CA VAL A 83 -4.45 22.82 -16.04
C VAL A 83 -4.75 22.86 -17.54
N SER A 84 -5.95 23.35 -17.88
CA SER A 84 -6.40 23.39 -19.28
C SER A 84 -5.62 24.35 -20.19
N ALA A 85 -4.92 25.33 -19.63
CA ALA A 85 -4.08 26.28 -20.36
C ALA A 85 -3.04 26.93 -19.44
N ALA A 86 -1.93 27.39 -20.03
CA ALA A 86 -0.94 28.23 -19.37
C ALA A 86 -1.50 29.64 -19.05
N GLY A 87 -0.86 30.32 -18.09
CA GLY A 87 -1.23 31.66 -17.62
C GLY A 87 -1.88 31.78 -16.23
N PRO A 88 -2.71 30.84 -15.72
CA PRO A 88 -3.29 31.02 -14.40
C PRO A 88 -2.23 30.93 -13.29
N THR A 89 -2.49 31.60 -12.17
CA THR A 89 -1.69 31.43 -10.95
C THR A 89 -2.28 30.29 -10.13
N LEU A 90 -1.43 29.34 -9.74
CA LEU A 90 -1.78 28.23 -8.87
C LEU A 90 -1.18 28.46 -7.49
N ARG A 91 -1.95 28.17 -6.44
CA ARG A 91 -1.50 28.21 -5.06
C ARG A 91 -1.79 26.89 -4.38
N LEU A 92 -0.79 26.33 -3.72
CA LEU A 92 -1.00 25.27 -2.75
C LEU A 92 -1.36 25.94 -1.43
N GLU A 93 -2.54 25.64 -0.90
CA GLU A 93 -2.96 26.11 0.42
C GLU A 93 -2.98 24.94 1.40
N ARG A 94 -2.50 25.15 2.62
CA ARG A 94 -2.57 24.19 3.73
C ARG A 94 -3.66 24.62 4.72
N ARG A 95 -4.36 23.63 5.29
CA ARG A 95 -5.33 23.85 6.36
C ARG A 95 -4.63 23.93 7.73
N ASP A 96 -4.67 25.11 8.35
CA ASP A 96 -4.13 25.37 9.68
C ASP A 96 -5.23 25.96 10.59
N GLY A 97 -5.62 25.23 11.65
CA GLY A 97 -6.62 25.71 12.62
C GLY A 97 -7.97 26.10 12.00
N GLY A 98 -8.38 25.42 10.92
CA GLY A 98 -9.62 25.70 10.19
C GLY A 98 -9.52 26.81 9.14
N ARG A 99 -8.35 27.45 8.99
CA ARG A 99 -8.07 28.44 7.94
C ARG A 99 -7.18 27.84 6.85
N TRP A 100 -7.34 28.31 5.63
CA TRP A 100 -6.47 27.96 4.51
C TRP A 100 -5.39 29.02 4.36
N THR A 101 -4.13 28.59 4.32
CA THR A 101 -2.97 29.48 4.21
C THR A 101 -2.13 29.06 3.00
N PRO A 102 -1.78 29.97 2.08
CA PRO A 102 -0.87 29.67 0.98
C PRO A 102 0.49 29.21 1.51
N VAL A 103 1.00 28.12 0.95
CA VAL A 103 2.31 27.54 1.29
C VAL A 103 3.25 27.43 0.09
N ALA A 104 2.70 27.44 -1.12
CA ALA A 104 3.42 27.59 -2.37
C ALA A 104 2.54 28.30 -3.40
N GLU A 105 3.16 28.99 -4.35
CA GLU A 105 2.49 29.73 -5.42
C GLU A 105 3.36 29.70 -6.67
N GLU A 106 2.77 29.39 -7.82
CA GLU A 106 3.46 29.35 -9.11
C GLU A 106 2.52 29.82 -10.22
N VAL A 107 3.07 30.47 -11.24
CA VAL A 107 2.34 30.76 -12.48
C VAL A 107 2.47 29.56 -13.42
N ALA A 108 1.36 29.14 -14.01
CA ALA A 108 1.34 28.02 -14.94
C ALA A 108 1.98 28.42 -16.28
N GLU A 109 3.30 28.29 -16.41
CA GLU A 109 4.01 28.52 -17.67
C GLU A 109 3.69 27.45 -18.72
N THR A 110 3.27 26.27 -18.28
CA THR A 110 2.78 25.17 -19.11
C THR A 110 1.48 24.59 -18.54
N THR A 111 0.93 23.54 -19.16
CA THR A 111 -0.26 22.85 -18.64
C THR A 111 0.03 21.99 -17.41
N ALA A 112 1.29 21.68 -17.12
CA ALA A 112 1.70 20.91 -15.94
C ALA A 112 2.52 21.80 -15.00
N VAL A 113 2.14 21.86 -13.73
CA VAL A 113 2.78 22.70 -12.72
C VAL A 113 3.09 21.87 -11.48
N ALA A 114 4.31 21.99 -10.97
CA ALA A 114 4.72 21.37 -9.72
C ALA A 114 4.70 22.42 -8.59
N LEU A 115 3.88 22.20 -7.58
CA LEU A 115 3.81 23.04 -6.39
C LEU A 115 4.56 22.36 -5.24
N PRO A 116 5.64 22.95 -4.70
CA PRO A 116 6.38 22.34 -3.61
C PRO A 116 5.54 22.24 -2.33
N VAL A 117 5.66 21.11 -1.64
CA VAL A 117 5.04 20.87 -0.34
C VAL A 117 6.08 21.13 0.74
N PRO A 118 5.85 22.06 1.68
CA PRO A 118 6.80 22.31 2.75
C PRO A 118 6.94 21.09 3.65
N SER A 119 8.18 20.77 4.02
CA SER A 119 8.50 19.70 4.95
C SER A 119 7.83 19.93 6.31
N ARG A 120 6.97 18.97 6.71
CA ARG A 120 6.24 18.96 7.97
C ARG A 120 5.85 17.53 8.34
N ALA A 121 6.42 17.03 9.43
CA ALA A 121 6.04 15.73 9.97
C ALA A 121 4.54 15.63 10.31
N GLY A 122 3.97 14.44 10.10
CA GLY A 122 2.58 14.13 10.37
C GLY A 122 1.64 14.39 9.19
N ASP A 123 0.34 14.35 9.47
CA ASP A 123 -0.68 14.63 8.46
C ASP A 123 -0.81 16.14 8.23
N ALA A 124 -0.92 16.53 6.97
CA ALA A 124 -1.33 17.86 6.57
C ALA A 124 -2.36 17.77 5.43
N THR A 125 -3.41 18.57 5.55
CA THR A 125 -4.44 18.71 4.52
C THR A 125 -4.16 19.94 3.67
N TYR A 126 -4.18 19.76 2.36
CA TYR A 126 -3.94 20.78 1.37
C TYR A 126 -5.10 20.89 0.38
N ARG A 127 -5.07 21.95 -0.42
CA ARG A 127 -5.87 22.10 -1.64
C ARG A 127 -5.12 22.99 -2.62
N VAL A 128 -5.41 22.85 -3.90
CA VAL A 128 -4.90 23.73 -4.95
C VAL A 128 -5.95 24.78 -5.25
N VAL A 129 -5.56 26.05 -5.31
CA VAL A 129 -6.39 27.17 -5.74
C VAL A 129 -5.85 27.68 -7.08
N LEU A 130 -6.71 27.71 -8.10
CA LEU A 130 -6.42 28.28 -9.40
C LEU A 130 -7.07 29.65 -9.50
N ASP A 131 -6.24 30.67 -9.65
CA ASP A 131 -6.64 32.05 -9.95
C ASP A 131 -6.36 32.35 -11.44
N PRO A 132 -7.39 32.48 -12.28
CA PRO A 132 -7.22 32.79 -13.69
C PRO A 132 -6.87 34.27 -13.95
N GLY A 133 -6.77 35.12 -12.91
CA GLY A 133 -6.57 36.57 -13.01
C GLY A 133 -7.83 37.35 -13.40
N THR A 134 -8.61 36.81 -14.35
CA THR A 134 -9.95 37.28 -14.68
C THR A 134 -10.93 36.12 -14.68
N GLY A 135 -12.07 36.28 -13.99
CA GLY A 135 -13.10 35.23 -13.91
C GLY A 135 -13.17 34.58 -12.53
N THR A 136 -13.59 33.32 -12.50
CA THR A 136 -13.89 32.60 -11.25
C THR A 136 -12.69 31.81 -10.76
N VAL A 137 -12.27 32.06 -9.52
CA VAL A 137 -11.28 31.23 -8.81
C VAL A 137 -11.82 29.81 -8.62
N ARG A 138 -10.99 28.80 -8.91
CA ARG A 138 -11.34 27.39 -8.75
C ARG A 138 -10.49 26.75 -7.66
N THR A 139 -10.98 25.67 -7.06
CA THR A 139 -10.29 24.97 -5.98
C THR A 139 -10.42 23.46 -6.18
N SER A 140 -9.34 22.72 -5.96
CA SER A 140 -9.36 21.26 -5.97
C SER A 140 -10.12 20.68 -4.77
N PRO A 141 -10.48 19.38 -4.79
CA PRO A 141 -10.77 18.64 -3.56
C PRO A 141 -9.63 18.77 -2.53
N GLU A 142 -9.96 18.56 -1.26
CA GLU A 142 -8.96 18.46 -0.20
C GLU A 142 -8.10 17.21 -0.43
N LEU A 143 -6.78 17.37 -0.29
CA LEU A 143 -5.80 16.29 -0.38
C LEU A 143 -5.03 16.18 0.93
N THR A 144 -4.68 14.96 1.34
CA THR A 144 -3.94 14.73 2.60
C THR A 144 -2.63 14.04 2.29
N ILE A 145 -1.54 14.60 2.81
CA ILE A 145 -0.19 14.06 2.70
C ILE A 145 0.32 13.82 4.12
N PHE A 146 0.81 12.61 4.37
CA PHE A 146 1.56 12.31 5.59
C PHE A 146 3.06 12.41 5.30
N GLN A 147 3.83 13.13 6.12
CA GLN A 147 5.30 13.04 6.07
C GLN A 147 5.85 12.35 7.30
N SER A 148 6.61 11.28 7.09
CA SER A 148 7.37 10.59 8.12
C SER A 148 8.50 11.50 8.60
N ASP A 149 8.61 11.67 9.93
CA ASP A 149 9.71 12.45 10.52
C ASP A 149 11.05 11.70 10.33
N SER A 150 11.82 12.14 9.35
CA SER A 150 13.10 11.51 8.99
C SER A 150 14.17 11.76 10.05
N GLN A 151 14.08 12.86 10.78
CA GLN A 151 15.05 13.19 11.82
C GLN A 151 14.77 12.42 13.11
N GLU A 152 13.53 12.42 13.58
CA GLU A 152 13.12 11.72 14.81
C GLU A 152 13.38 10.21 14.71
N HIS A 153 13.10 9.63 13.54
CA HIS A 153 13.15 8.19 13.34
C HIS A 153 14.40 7.68 12.63
N ALA A 154 15.42 8.52 12.38
CA ALA A 154 16.63 8.15 11.65
C ALA A 154 17.29 6.85 12.16
N ALA A 155 17.48 6.74 13.48
CA ALA A 155 18.10 5.57 14.09
C ALA A 155 17.22 4.31 14.00
N TYR A 156 15.90 4.47 14.03
CA TYR A 156 14.93 3.38 13.88
C TYR A 156 14.93 2.85 12.45
N VAL A 157 14.86 3.75 11.47
CA VAL A 157 14.94 3.44 10.04
C VAL A 157 16.29 2.79 9.70
N ALA A 158 17.40 3.24 10.29
CA ALA A 158 18.71 2.63 10.07
C ALA A 158 18.75 1.16 10.51
N ARG A 159 18.13 0.81 11.65
CA ARG A 159 18.03 -0.59 12.11
C ARG A 159 17.14 -1.44 11.18
N ALA A 160 15.98 -0.91 10.79
CA ALA A 160 15.11 -1.57 9.82
C ALA A 160 15.83 -1.79 8.47
N ARG A 161 16.52 -0.76 7.97
CA ARG A 161 17.31 -0.81 6.75
C ARG A 161 18.41 -1.86 6.82
N ALA A 162 19.11 -1.97 7.96
CA ALA A 162 20.14 -2.97 8.15
C ALA A 162 19.60 -4.40 8.02
N ALA A 163 18.37 -4.67 8.49
CA ALA A 163 17.72 -5.97 8.37
C ALA A 163 17.39 -6.33 6.91
N VAL A 164 16.94 -5.35 6.12
CA VAL A 164 16.46 -5.60 4.74
C VAL A 164 17.50 -5.30 3.66
N ARG A 165 18.71 -4.86 4.02
CA ARG A 165 19.69 -4.29 3.08
C ARG A 165 20.00 -5.19 1.87
N ASP A 166 20.02 -6.51 2.07
CA ASP A 166 20.41 -7.45 1.02
C ASP A 166 19.27 -7.65 0.01
N PHE A 167 18.03 -7.32 0.39
CA PHE A 167 16.83 -7.62 -0.37
C PHE A 167 16.04 -6.39 -0.84
N CYS A 168 15.92 -5.37 0.01
CA CYS A 168 15.21 -4.11 -0.23
C CYS A 168 16.09 -2.89 0.14
N PRO A 169 17.31 -2.76 -0.43
CA PRO A 169 18.26 -1.70 -0.05
C PRO A 169 17.72 -0.29 -0.29
N LEU A 170 16.93 -0.11 -1.35
CA LEU A 170 16.48 1.21 -1.83
C LEU A 170 14.99 1.47 -1.60
N THR A 171 14.22 0.49 -1.13
CA THR A 171 12.78 0.65 -0.87
C THR A 171 12.55 1.68 0.25
N PRO A 172 11.81 2.78 0.04
CA PRO A 172 11.52 3.76 1.08
C PRO A 172 10.91 3.11 2.32
N ILE A 173 11.32 3.59 3.49
CA ILE A 173 10.78 3.16 4.79
C ILE A 173 10.19 4.39 5.47
N TYR A 174 8.87 4.41 5.61
CA TYR A 174 8.15 5.49 6.27
C TYR A 174 7.67 5.02 7.65
N VAL A 175 7.81 5.87 8.66
CA VAL A 175 7.47 5.54 10.04
C VAL A 175 6.20 6.27 10.45
N ASP A 176 5.32 5.56 11.16
CA ASP A 176 4.08 6.08 11.74
C ASP A 176 3.13 6.74 10.73
N SER A 177 3.16 6.27 9.49
CA SER A 177 2.11 6.56 8.52
C SER A 177 0.73 6.11 9.02
N PRO A 178 -0.38 6.68 8.51
CA PRO A 178 -1.74 6.38 8.99
C PRO A 178 -2.10 4.90 9.03
N ASP A 179 -1.54 4.10 8.11
CA ASP A 179 -1.77 2.64 8.04
C ASP A 179 -1.23 1.86 9.25
N VAL A 180 -0.20 2.37 9.92
CA VAL A 180 0.60 1.60 10.89
C VAL A 180 0.74 2.27 12.24
N ARG A 181 0.51 3.58 12.36
CA ARG A 181 0.67 4.33 13.63
C ARG A 181 -0.31 3.93 14.75
N SER A 182 -1.41 3.26 14.41
CA SER A 182 -2.43 2.87 15.37
C SER A 182 -3.07 1.53 15.01
N GLY A 183 -3.81 0.92 15.95
CA GLY A 183 -4.45 -0.39 15.74
C GLY A 183 -3.48 -1.56 15.88
N GLN A 184 -3.76 -2.67 15.20
CA GLN A 184 -2.97 -3.91 15.30
C GLN A 184 -1.88 -4.03 14.22
N THR A 185 -1.94 -3.23 13.16
CA THR A 185 -0.98 -3.27 12.04
C THR A 185 0.32 -2.56 12.42
N VAL A 186 1.41 -3.30 12.50
CA VAL A 186 2.74 -2.78 12.89
C VAL A 186 3.70 -2.59 11.71
N GLY A 187 3.38 -3.19 10.57
CA GLY A 187 4.08 -3.07 9.30
C GLY A 187 3.10 -3.15 8.13
N LYS A 188 3.45 -2.52 7.01
CA LYS A 188 2.72 -2.63 5.75
C LYS A 188 3.62 -2.32 4.57
N ALA A 189 3.77 -3.27 3.66
CA ALA A 189 4.29 -3.01 2.33
C ALA A 189 3.20 -2.42 1.45
N ARG A 190 3.54 -1.43 0.64
CA ARG A 190 2.71 -0.99 -0.48
C ARG A 190 3.44 -1.22 -1.78
N SER A 191 2.71 -1.75 -2.75
CA SER A 191 3.13 -1.88 -4.14
C SER A 191 2.01 -1.35 -5.03
N SER A 192 2.35 -0.56 -6.04
CA SER A 192 1.42 -0.13 -7.09
C SER A 192 2.08 -0.30 -8.44
N TRP A 193 1.33 -0.73 -9.44
CA TRP A 193 1.83 -0.88 -10.80
C TRP A 193 0.78 -0.51 -11.83
N ALA A 194 1.25 -0.13 -13.02
CA ALA A 194 0.41 0.26 -14.13
C ALA A 194 1.05 -0.15 -15.46
N TRP A 195 0.20 -0.44 -16.44
CA TRP A 195 0.59 -0.71 -17.81
C TRP A 195 -0.02 0.35 -18.72
N ALA A 196 0.84 1.13 -19.37
CA ALA A 196 0.40 2.18 -20.29
C ALA A 196 1.43 2.34 -21.41
N ASP A 197 0.94 2.52 -22.63
CA ASP A 197 1.77 2.87 -23.80
C ASP A 197 2.97 1.92 -24.04
N GLY A 198 2.77 0.61 -23.81
CA GLY A 198 3.83 -0.40 -23.95
C GLY A 198 4.89 -0.36 -22.86
N GLN A 199 4.65 0.38 -21.78
CA GLN A 199 5.48 0.41 -20.58
C GLN A 199 4.72 -0.15 -19.39
N ALA A 200 5.45 -0.86 -18.53
CA ALA A 200 5.01 -1.20 -17.20
C ALA A 200 5.78 -0.34 -16.20
N ARG A 201 5.09 0.09 -15.15
CA ARG A 201 5.65 0.84 -14.02
C ARG A 201 5.28 0.12 -12.74
N TRP A 202 6.20 0.07 -11.79
CA TRP A 202 5.97 -0.47 -10.45
C TRP A 202 6.67 0.40 -9.41
N THR A 203 5.95 0.72 -8.34
CA THR A 203 6.42 1.50 -7.19
C THR A 203 6.21 0.71 -5.91
N GLN A 204 7.09 0.92 -4.93
CA GLN A 204 7.06 0.17 -3.68
C GLN A 204 7.55 0.99 -2.48
N SER A 205 6.97 0.71 -1.31
CA SER A 205 7.41 1.27 -0.04
C SER A 205 7.11 0.31 1.12
N ILE A 206 7.81 0.52 2.24
CA ILE A 206 7.57 -0.15 3.51
C ILE A 206 7.11 0.91 4.52
N ARG A 207 6.06 0.62 5.27
CA ARG A 207 5.53 1.45 6.35
C ARG A 207 5.70 0.69 7.65
N LEU A 208 6.29 1.31 8.67
CA LEU A 208 6.54 0.67 9.97
C LEU A 208 5.99 1.53 11.11
N ARG A 209 5.42 0.88 12.12
CA ARG A 209 5.16 1.54 13.41
C ARG A 209 6.49 1.79 14.12
N SER A 210 6.64 2.93 14.79
CA SER A 210 7.79 3.21 15.65
C SER A 210 7.75 2.40 16.96
N GLY A 211 8.87 2.38 17.69
CA GLY A 211 8.93 1.83 19.05
C GLY A 211 8.88 0.30 19.17
N LEU A 212 8.95 -0.45 18.06
CA LEU A 212 9.03 -1.92 18.13
C LEU A 212 10.37 -2.36 18.74
N PRO A 213 10.39 -3.41 19.59
CA PRO A 213 11.63 -4.03 20.04
C PRO A 213 12.47 -4.54 18.86
N ASP A 214 13.80 -4.53 18.98
CA ASP A 214 14.69 -4.83 17.84
C ASP A 214 14.40 -6.15 17.13
N ALA A 215 14.11 -7.22 17.88
CA ALA A 215 13.80 -8.52 17.28
C ALA A 215 12.47 -8.53 16.51
N VAL A 216 11.52 -7.71 16.96
CA VAL A 216 10.23 -7.52 16.30
C VAL A 216 10.45 -6.65 15.06
N LEU A 217 11.13 -5.51 15.19
CA LEU A 217 11.47 -4.62 14.08
C LEU A 217 12.19 -5.34 12.94
N GLU A 218 13.21 -6.14 13.26
CA GLU A 218 13.95 -6.93 12.28
C GLU A 218 13.02 -7.87 11.50
N HIS A 219 12.12 -8.56 12.22
CA HIS A 219 11.17 -9.47 11.61
C HIS A 219 10.11 -8.72 10.78
N THR A 220 9.52 -7.65 11.31
CA THR A 220 8.55 -6.82 10.59
C THR A 220 9.15 -6.26 9.31
N ALA A 221 10.36 -5.67 9.37
CA ALA A 221 10.99 -5.10 8.20
C ALA A 221 11.26 -6.16 7.11
N LEU A 222 11.73 -7.34 7.50
CA LEU A 222 11.90 -8.48 6.57
C LEU A 222 10.58 -9.01 6.03
N HIS A 223 9.52 -9.04 6.85
CA HIS A 223 8.17 -9.42 6.43
C HIS A 223 7.63 -8.46 5.36
N GLU A 224 7.70 -7.15 5.61
CA GLU A 224 7.26 -6.16 4.61
C GLU A 224 8.15 -6.17 3.36
N CYS A 225 9.45 -6.40 3.51
CA CYS A 225 10.33 -6.60 2.36
C CYS A 225 9.98 -7.89 1.59
N ALA A 226 9.50 -8.94 2.27
CA ALA A 226 9.05 -10.16 1.61
C ALA A 226 7.82 -9.91 0.73
N HIS A 227 6.86 -9.09 1.17
CA HIS A 227 5.75 -8.64 0.33
C HIS A 227 6.20 -7.90 -0.92
N VAL A 228 7.19 -7.03 -0.79
CA VAL A 228 7.87 -6.40 -1.92
C VAL A 228 8.45 -7.45 -2.89
N VAL A 229 9.13 -8.47 -2.36
CA VAL A 229 9.73 -9.54 -3.18
C VAL A 229 8.67 -10.42 -3.84
N GLN A 230 7.54 -10.67 -3.21
CA GLN A 230 6.41 -11.44 -3.77
C GLN A 230 5.84 -10.80 -5.05
N VAL A 231 5.96 -9.48 -5.21
CA VAL A 231 5.48 -8.75 -6.39
C VAL A 231 6.51 -8.75 -7.54
N ARG A 232 7.80 -8.98 -7.27
CA ARG A 232 8.86 -8.92 -8.29
C ARG A 232 8.69 -9.83 -9.52
N PRO A 233 8.04 -11.00 -9.45
CA PRO A 233 7.74 -11.79 -10.65
C PRO A 233 6.95 -11.01 -11.72
N LEU A 234 6.24 -9.94 -11.35
CA LEU A 234 5.52 -9.04 -12.27
C LEU A 234 6.42 -8.48 -13.37
N VAL A 235 7.71 -8.32 -13.11
CA VAL A 235 8.68 -7.81 -14.08
C VAL A 235 8.90 -8.78 -15.24
N ASP A 236 8.65 -10.08 -15.02
CA ASP A 236 8.70 -11.11 -16.04
C ASP A 236 7.34 -11.32 -16.75
N GLY A 237 6.29 -10.63 -16.29
CA GLY A 237 4.94 -10.64 -16.87
C GLY A 237 3.84 -10.89 -15.84
N GLU A 238 2.59 -10.60 -16.21
CA GLU A 238 1.42 -10.78 -15.33
C GLU A 238 1.25 -12.25 -14.98
N SER A 239 1.39 -13.14 -15.97
CA SER A 239 1.30 -14.58 -15.76
C SER A 239 2.35 -15.11 -14.78
N ALA A 240 3.57 -14.56 -14.77
CA ALA A 240 4.60 -14.98 -13.81
C ALA A 240 4.23 -14.58 -12.37
N TYR A 241 3.63 -13.40 -12.19
CA TYR A 241 3.08 -12.97 -10.91
C TYR A 241 1.87 -13.81 -10.46
N GLU A 242 0.94 -14.11 -11.37
CA GLU A 242 -0.20 -14.97 -11.10
C GLU A 242 0.23 -16.41 -10.73
N GLU A 243 1.21 -16.98 -11.44
CA GLU A 243 1.76 -18.30 -11.13
C GLU A 243 2.42 -18.35 -9.75
N SER A 244 3.20 -17.32 -9.42
CA SER A 244 3.80 -17.16 -8.10
C SER A 244 2.73 -17.08 -7.00
N THR A 245 1.70 -16.26 -7.21
CA THR A 245 0.56 -16.10 -6.29
C THR A 245 -0.19 -17.42 -6.11
N ALA A 246 -0.54 -18.10 -7.21
CA ALA A 246 -1.22 -19.40 -7.16
C ALA A 246 -0.37 -20.48 -6.48
N SER A 247 0.96 -20.42 -6.60
CA SER A 247 1.88 -21.30 -5.87
C SER A 247 1.79 -21.06 -4.36
N ALA A 248 1.84 -19.78 -3.93
CA ALA A 248 1.66 -19.41 -2.53
C ALA A 248 0.28 -19.85 -2.01
N GLU A 249 -0.79 -19.58 -2.75
CA GLU A 249 -2.14 -20.03 -2.39
C GLU A 249 -2.20 -21.54 -2.13
N ARG A 250 -1.64 -22.36 -3.04
CA ARG A 250 -1.62 -23.83 -2.85
C ARG A 250 -0.79 -24.26 -1.64
N LEU A 251 0.36 -23.64 -1.39
CA LEU A 251 1.29 -24.04 -0.34
C LEU A 251 0.88 -23.57 1.06
N TYR A 252 0.15 -22.45 1.15
CA TYR A 252 -0.19 -21.80 2.40
C TYR A 252 -1.71 -21.77 2.70
N ALA A 253 -2.56 -22.31 1.81
CA ALA A 253 -4.04 -22.33 1.94
C ALA A 253 -4.63 -22.79 3.28
N ARG A 254 -3.91 -23.60 4.07
CA ARG A 254 -4.41 -24.17 5.33
C ARG A 254 -4.01 -23.38 6.57
N GLY A 255 -3.38 -22.21 6.42
CA GLY A 255 -3.01 -21.37 7.55
C GLY A 255 -4.14 -20.44 8.02
N PRO A 256 -3.92 -19.71 9.14
CA PRO A 256 -4.94 -18.86 9.76
C PRO A 256 -5.06 -17.46 9.13
N ALA A 257 -4.25 -17.14 8.11
CA ALA A 257 -4.19 -15.84 7.44
C ALA A 257 -4.12 -16.03 5.93
N GLU A 258 -4.10 -14.93 5.17
CA GLU A 258 -3.97 -14.99 3.73
C GLU A 258 -2.64 -15.66 3.32
N PRO A 259 -2.63 -16.50 2.27
CA PRO A 259 -1.43 -17.22 1.84
C PRO A 259 -0.19 -16.35 1.63
N GLY A 260 -0.36 -15.13 1.11
CA GLY A 260 0.72 -14.16 0.92
C GLY A 260 1.36 -13.73 2.24
N GLU A 261 0.54 -13.41 3.26
CA GLU A 261 1.00 -13.07 4.62
C GLU A 261 1.76 -14.22 5.26
N LEU A 262 1.25 -15.46 5.14
CA LEU A 262 1.91 -16.64 5.69
C LEU A 262 3.26 -16.92 5.00
N GLN A 263 3.34 -16.71 3.68
CA GLN A 263 4.58 -16.84 2.94
C GLN A 263 5.58 -15.75 3.34
N ALA A 264 5.15 -14.50 3.51
CA ALA A 264 6.00 -13.38 3.96
C ALA A 264 6.57 -13.63 5.37
N ASP A 265 5.74 -14.12 6.29
CA ASP A 265 6.14 -14.51 7.65
C ASP A 265 7.20 -15.64 7.59
N CYS A 266 6.98 -16.64 6.73
CA CYS A 266 7.94 -17.72 6.52
C CYS A 266 9.23 -17.22 5.89
N MET A 267 9.17 -16.29 4.94
CA MET A 267 10.32 -15.60 4.35
C MET A 267 11.14 -14.84 5.39
N ALA A 268 10.50 -14.07 6.26
CA ALA A 268 11.20 -13.40 7.38
C ALA A 268 11.81 -14.42 8.36
N SER A 269 11.07 -15.50 8.68
CA SER A 269 11.52 -16.53 9.62
C SER A 269 12.75 -17.32 9.15
N VAL A 270 12.90 -17.58 7.84
CA VAL A 270 14.05 -18.35 7.33
C VAL A 270 15.37 -17.56 7.34
N ILE A 271 15.29 -16.23 7.41
CA ILE A 271 16.44 -15.33 7.58
C ILE A 271 16.72 -15.12 9.06
N THR A 272 15.72 -14.72 9.84
CA THR A 272 15.89 -14.41 11.28
C THR A 272 16.12 -15.65 12.14
N GLY A 273 15.61 -16.81 11.73
CA GLY A 273 15.58 -18.02 12.54
C GLY A 273 14.61 -17.96 13.73
N ARG A 274 13.77 -16.91 13.81
CA ARG A 274 12.91 -16.63 14.98
C ARG A 274 11.44 -16.86 14.66
N THR A 275 10.89 -17.97 15.14
CA THR A 275 9.45 -18.23 15.04
C THR A 275 8.62 -17.55 16.11
N ALA A 276 9.25 -17.05 17.18
CA ALA A 276 8.57 -16.43 18.32
C ALA A 276 7.99 -15.03 18.02
N VAL A 277 8.41 -14.41 16.92
CA VAL A 277 8.01 -13.05 16.52
C VAL A 277 7.19 -13.04 15.22
N MET A 278 6.81 -14.21 14.72
CA MET A 278 5.93 -14.35 13.55
C MET A 278 4.50 -13.91 13.89
N TYR A 279 3.82 -13.26 12.95
CA TYR A 279 2.51 -12.66 13.17
C TYR A 279 1.34 -13.59 12.82
N TYR A 280 1.47 -14.28 11.69
CA TYR A 280 0.40 -14.99 11.02
C TYR A 280 0.61 -16.50 11.05
N ALA A 281 1.85 -16.96 10.86
CA ALA A 281 2.21 -18.35 10.95
C ALA A 281 2.84 -18.66 12.32
N ARG A 282 2.38 -19.72 12.98
CA ARG A 282 3.04 -20.21 14.21
C ARG A 282 4.32 -20.98 13.94
N THR A 283 4.40 -21.58 12.75
CA THR A 283 5.54 -22.36 12.25
C THR A 283 5.41 -22.54 10.75
N CYS A 284 6.53 -22.82 10.09
CA CYS A 284 6.59 -23.13 8.67
C CYS A 284 7.03 -24.59 8.48
N THR A 285 6.28 -25.34 7.67
CA THR A 285 6.68 -26.70 7.27
C THR A 285 7.98 -26.66 6.47
N ALA A 286 8.65 -27.82 6.33
CA ALA A 286 9.87 -27.91 5.52
C ALA A 286 9.66 -27.43 4.08
N ARG A 287 8.50 -27.73 3.48
CA ARG A 287 8.15 -27.30 2.12
C ARG A 287 7.96 -25.78 2.03
N GLN A 288 7.28 -25.18 3.00
CA GLN A 288 7.10 -23.72 3.07
C GLN A 288 8.44 -22.99 3.30
N LYS A 289 9.32 -23.54 4.14
CA LYS A 289 10.67 -22.99 4.31
C LYS A 289 11.50 -23.08 3.03
N ALA A 290 11.39 -24.17 2.27
CA ALA A 290 12.08 -24.33 1.00
C ALA A 290 11.58 -23.30 -0.04
N ASP A 291 10.26 -23.12 -0.11
CA ASP A 291 9.60 -22.10 -0.94
C ASP A 291 10.03 -20.67 -0.56
N ALA A 292 9.98 -20.32 0.72
CA ALA A 292 10.43 -19.03 1.24
C ALA A 292 11.91 -18.73 0.88
N ARG A 293 12.80 -19.73 0.98
CA ARG A 293 14.20 -19.60 0.55
C ARG A 293 14.32 -19.45 -0.97
N ALA A 294 13.46 -20.11 -1.74
CA ALA A 294 13.44 -19.97 -3.19
C ALA A 294 13.06 -18.55 -3.61
N MET A 295 12.02 -17.98 -3.00
CA MET A 295 11.62 -16.58 -3.28
C MET A 295 12.76 -15.58 -3.03
N TRP A 296 13.47 -15.69 -1.90
CA TRP A 296 14.63 -14.83 -1.64
C TRP A 296 15.77 -15.05 -2.64
N ARG A 297 16.05 -16.29 -3.01
CA ARG A 297 17.11 -16.61 -3.97
C ARG A 297 16.80 -16.08 -5.36
N ASP A 298 15.57 -16.28 -5.82
CA ASP A 298 15.19 -16.01 -7.21
C ASP A 298 14.87 -14.52 -7.41
N TYR A 299 14.25 -13.87 -6.42
CA TYR A 299 13.77 -12.50 -6.55
C TYR A 299 14.37 -11.51 -5.54
N GLY A 300 15.05 -11.97 -4.48
CA GLY A 300 15.50 -11.11 -3.37
C GLY A 300 16.54 -10.07 -3.77
N SER A 301 17.46 -10.39 -4.68
CA SER A 301 18.55 -9.47 -5.07
C SER A 301 18.32 -8.75 -6.41
N VAL A 302 17.19 -8.96 -7.07
CA VAL A 302 16.90 -8.38 -8.39
C VAL A 302 15.83 -7.31 -8.28
N ARG A 303 15.85 -6.36 -9.23
CA ARG A 303 14.80 -5.32 -9.39
C ARG A 303 14.49 -4.56 -8.09
N GLN A 304 15.55 -4.21 -7.37
CA GLN A 304 15.49 -3.57 -6.04
C GLN A 304 15.21 -2.06 -6.10
N SER A 305 15.03 -1.49 -7.29
CA SER A 305 14.69 -0.07 -7.46
C SER A 305 13.31 0.22 -6.86
N PRO A 306 13.13 1.28 -6.07
CA PRO A 306 11.85 1.60 -5.45
C PRO A 306 10.80 2.08 -6.46
N SER A 307 11.25 2.53 -7.63
CA SER A 307 10.44 2.78 -8.81
C SER A 307 11.12 2.10 -10.00
N LEU A 308 10.38 1.25 -10.70
CA LEU A 308 10.87 0.51 -11.86
C LEU A 308 9.95 0.79 -13.04
N THR A 309 10.55 1.17 -14.17
CA THR A 309 9.87 1.25 -15.46
C THR A 309 10.56 0.32 -16.44
N TRP A 310 9.79 -0.48 -17.18
CA TRP A 310 10.32 -1.36 -18.22
C TRP A 310 9.37 -1.46 -19.41
N ALA A 311 9.93 -1.78 -20.58
CA ALA A 311 9.11 -2.08 -21.74
C ALA A 311 8.38 -3.41 -21.52
N TRP A 312 7.09 -3.43 -21.84
CA TRP A 312 6.25 -4.62 -21.74
C TRP A 312 5.70 -4.96 -23.13
N LYS A 313 5.68 -6.25 -23.47
CA LYS A 313 4.98 -6.75 -24.66
C LYS A 313 3.65 -7.33 -24.20
N GLY A 314 2.56 -6.66 -24.57
CA GLY A 314 1.19 -7.11 -24.32
C GLY A 314 0.93 -8.47 -24.91
#